data_AF-A0A1F0FYL9-F1
#
_entry.id   AF-A0A1F0FYL9-F1
#
_cell.length_a   1.000
_cell.length_b   1.000
_cell.length_c   1.000
_cell.angle_alpha   90.00
_cell.angle_beta   90.00
_cell.angle_gamma   90.00
#
_symmetry.space_group_name_H-M   'P 1'
#
loop_
_entity.id
_entity.type
_entity.pdbx_description
1 polymer ?
#
loop_
_entity_poly.entity_id
_entity_poly.type
_entity_poly.pdbx_seq_one_letter_code
_entity_poly.pdbx_strand_id
1 'polypeptide(L)'
;MKKICLSFFLILSVVIQVHAQEKITITVSDTFGHRLPYPEVMIGRDFHRAGTLDGTIEVPIDLFAPNDSLIVKYIGYKTAQFLLDPSAISKGVITIILKEESYFLDPIIVSPSEFSSDKYFKKKKKWLLLPCRKYLFDMDFTYNKGSNSKELYAGHMSGVSDAYITYMDSTSLTTSEEMPDTCKILKIGKRATEINYLVARAFCHQSERKNFYCTYMGKTDNSEAWEFSIRKQQKMPWELNQNDELRCIVTLDNDGFIANIKTHFTSSTNNVASYLLYTDFGRYDNQLIPIETKFDIVPSANNKEAKATSYTLRYRNIRKDR
;
A
#
# COMPACT_ATOMS: atom_id res chain seq x y z
N MET A 1 45.13 -42.83 36.31
CA MET A 1 44.17 -41.95 35.60
C MET A 1 43.43 -40.95 36.52
N LYS A 2 43.92 -40.61 37.73
CA LYS A 2 43.23 -39.63 38.62
C LYS A 2 43.77 -38.20 38.57
N LYS A 3 44.97 -37.98 38.01
CA LYS A 3 45.59 -36.64 37.92
C LYS A 3 45.20 -35.82 36.68
N ILE A 4 44.72 -36.47 35.62
CA ILE A 4 44.32 -35.79 34.35
C ILE A 4 42.91 -35.19 34.47
N CYS A 5 41.99 -35.83 35.22
CA CYS A 5 40.64 -35.28 35.42
C CYS A 5 40.61 -34.00 36.26
N LEU A 6 41.51 -33.83 37.24
CA LEU A 6 41.50 -32.65 38.09
C LEU A 6 41.93 -31.40 37.32
N SER A 7 42.93 -31.53 36.44
CA SER A 7 43.39 -30.43 35.59
C SER A 7 42.36 -30.05 34.52
N PHE A 8 41.64 -31.03 33.97
CA PHE A 8 40.58 -30.77 32.99
C PHE A 8 39.36 -30.08 33.63
N PHE A 9 39.00 -30.43 34.87
CA PHE A 9 37.93 -29.75 35.61
C PHE A 9 38.30 -28.32 35.98
N LEU A 10 39.57 -28.07 36.32
CA LEU A 10 40.07 -26.72 36.65
C LEU A 10 40.11 -25.80 35.42
N ILE A 11 40.47 -26.34 34.25
CA ILE A 11 40.41 -25.61 32.98
C ILE A 11 38.95 -25.34 32.58
N LEU A 12 38.03 -26.31 32.78
CA LEU A 12 36.60 -26.10 32.49
C LEU A 12 35.96 -25.04 33.39
N SER A 13 36.32 -24.97 34.69
CA SER A 13 35.81 -23.93 35.58
C SER A 13 36.33 -22.53 35.24
N VAL A 14 37.55 -22.42 34.69
CA VAL A 14 38.10 -21.12 34.27
C VAL A 14 37.47 -20.66 32.95
N VAL A 15 37.09 -21.57 32.04
CA VAL A 15 36.42 -21.20 30.78
C VAL A 15 34.93 -20.85 30.97
N ILE A 16 34.23 -21.40 31.99
CA ILE A 16 32.83 -21.03 32.28
C ILE A 16 32.74 -19.67 33.00
N GLN A 17 33.81 -19.20 33.65
CA GLN A 17 33.87 -17.82 34.18
C GLN A 17 34.19 -16.77 33.11
N VAL A 18 34.39 -17.17 31.85
CA VAL A 18 34.51 -16.24 30.72
C VAL A 18 33.10 -15.80 30.30
N HIS A 19 32.69 -14.66 30.89
CA HIS A 19 31.62 -13.74 30.48
C HIS A 19 30.18 -14.04 30.94
N ALA A 20 29.94 -14.08 32.26
CA ALA A 20 28.76 -13.38 32.77
C ALA A 20 29.12 -11.89 32.80
N GLN A 21 28.88 -11.15 31.71
CA GLN A 21 28.99 -9.69 31.74
C GLN A 21 28.04 -9.18 32.83
N GLU A 22 28.57 -8.41 33.79
CA GLU A 22 27.74 -7.72 34.76
C GLU A 22 26.76 -6.80 34.00
N LYS A 23 25.47 -6.91 34.30
CA LYS A 23 24.42 -6.15 33.62
C LYS A 23 23.68 -5.28 34.61
N ILE A 24 23.23 -4.14 34.12
CA ILE A 24 22.35 -3.21 34.82
C ILE A 24 20.95 -3.36 34.22
N THR A 25 19.98 -3.57 35.08
CA THR A 25 18.58 -3.65 34.67
C THR A 25 17.92 -2.28 34.84
N ILE A 26 17.55 -1.66 33.73
CA ILE A 26 16.75 -0.44 33.74
C ILE A 26 15.29 -0.86 33.67
N THR A 27 14.47 -0.36 34.58
CA THR A 27 13.03 -0.63 34.57
C THR A 27 12.23 0.64 34.47
N VAL A 28 11.26 0.66 33.57
CA VAL A 28 10.47 1.85 33.22
C VAL A 28 9.01 1.62 33.58
N SER A 29 8.44 2.57 34.31
CA SER A 29 7.04 2.54 34.74
C SER A 29 6.36 3.91 34.62
N ASP A 30 5.04 3.92 34.64
CA ASP A 30 4.25 5.15 34.77
C ASP A 30 4.23 5.65 36.23
N THR A 31 3.57 6.78 36.45
CA THR A 31 3.37 7.37 37.78
C THR A 31 2.46 6.56 38.70
N PHE A 32 1.72 5.59 38.17
CA PHE A 32 0.85 4.67 38.92
C PHE A 32 1.56 3.35 39.27
N GLY A 33 2.79 3.16 38.79
CA GLY A 33 3.61 1.96 39.03
C GLY A 33 3.41 0.84 38.01
N HIS A 34 2.64 1.04 36.94
CA HIS A 34 2.52 0.06 35.87
C HIS A 34 3.78 0.06 35.01
N ARG A 35 4.28 -1.13 34.67
CA ARG A 35 5.42 -1.28 33.77
C ARG A 35 5.02 -0.87 32.35
N LEU A 36 5.88 -0.07 31.71
CA LEU A 36 5.64 0.45 30.37
C LEU A 36 6.33 -0.46 29.33
N PRO A 37 5.60 -1.19 28.48
CA PRO A 37 6.17 -2.20 27.58
C PRO A 37 6.96 -1.62 26.39
N TYR A 38 8.16 -2.14 26.13
CA TYR A 38 9.06 -1.71 25.05
C TYR A 38 9.51 -0.23 25.13
N PRO A 39 10.00 0.25 26.28
CA PRO A 39 10.50 1.61 26.39
C PRO A 39 11.76 1.78 25.54
N GLU A 40 11.89 2.90 24.87
CA GLU A 40 13.09 3.23 24.11
C GLU A 40 14.13 3.82 25.07
N VAL A 41 15.30 3.20 25.15
CA VAL A 41 16.38 3.57 26.08
C VAL A 41 17.65 3.87 25.29
N MET A 42 18.23 5.03 25.57
CA MET A 42 19.49 5.50 25.01
C MET A 42 20.47 5.83 26.14
N ILE A 43 21.72 5.36 26.02
CA ILE A 43 22.79 5.65 26.99
C ILE A 43 24.00 6.16 26.21
N GLY A 44 24.48 7.35 26.61
CA GLY A 44 25.60 7.99 25.91
C GLY A 44 25.31 8.16 24.42
N ARG A 45 26.31 7.88 23.58
CA ARG A 45 26.18 7.91 22.11
C ARG A 45 26.04 6.53 21.47
N ASP A 46 26.43 5.48 22.20
CA ASP A 46 26.76 4.19 21.60
C ASP A 46 25.73 3.09 21.91
N PHE A 47 24.77 3.36 22.80
CA PHE A 47 23.71 2.42 23.13
C PHE A 47 22.33 3.00 22.88
N HIS A 48 21.55 2.31 22.04
CA HIS A 48 20.15 2.64 21.75
C HIS A 48 19.37 1.36 21.47
N ARG A 49 18.39 1.04 22.33
CA ARG A 49 17.56 -0.16 22.19
C ARG A 49 16.17 0.03 22.79
N ALA A 50 15.21 -0.74 22.30
CA ALA A 50 13.93 -0.92 22.97
C ALA A 50 14.05 -1.99 24.07
N GLY A 51 13.34 -1.78 25.17
CA GLY A 51 13.20 -2.76 26.25
C GLY A 51 12.22 -3.89 25.92
N THR A 52 11.85 -4.65 26.94
CA THR A 52 10.97 -5.83 26.86
C THR A 52 9.51 -5.47 27.11
N LEU A 53 8.63 -6.45 26.92
CA LEU A 53 7.21 -6.34 27.29
C LEU A 53 7.01 -6.01 28.78
N ASP A 54 7.91 -6.44 29.65
CA ASP A 54 7.84 -6.19 31.10
C ASP A 54 8.37 -4.79 31.49
N GLY A 55 8.69 -3.96 30.50
CA GLY A 55 9.23 -2.60 30.70
C GLY A 55 10.65 -2.57 31.24
N THR A 56 11.42 -3.65 31.01
CA THR A 56 12.82 -3.77 31.44
C THR A 56 13.78 -3.73 30.26
N ILE A 57 15.01 -3.32 30.50
CA ILE A 57 16.13 -3.52 29.58
C ILE A 57 17.39 -3.86 30.37
N GLU A 58 18.09 -4.91 29.95
CA GLU A 58 19.39 -5.26 30.50
C GLU A 58 20.49 -4.64 29.64
N VAL A 59 21.37 -3.87 30.28
CA VAL A 59 22.49 -3.20 29.63
C VAL A 59 23.80 -3.68 30.25
N PRO A 60 24.76 -4.18 29.46
CA PRO A 60 26.10 -4.50 29.94
C PRO A 60 26.78 -3.29 30.61
N ILE A 61 27.42 -3.49 31.77
CA ILE A 61 28.01 -2.40 32.57
C ILE A 61 29.15 -1.66 31.85
N ASP A 62 29.83 -2.34 30.93
CA ASP A 62 30.90 -1.83 30.07
C ASP A 62 30.44 -0.75 29.09
N LEU A 63 29.12 -0.60 28.88
CA LEU A 63 28.54 0.45 28.05
C LEU A 63 28.25 1.75 28.82
N PHE A 64 28.55 1.81 30.12
CA PHE A 64 28.35 3.00 30.94
C PHE A 64 29.66 3.75 31.13
N ALA A 65 29.76 4.98 30.62
CA ALA A 65 30.80 5.92 30.99
C ALA A 65 30.31 6.87 32.11
N PRO A 66 31.18 7.32 33.03
CA PRO A 66 30.85 8.35 33.98
C PRO A 66 30.33 9.61 33.27
N ASN A 67 29.21 10.15 33.75
CA ASN A 67 28.49 11.31 33.18
C ASN A 67 27.76 11.05 31.85
N ASP A 68 27.57 9.80 31.43
CA ASP A 68 26.66 9.51 30.33
C ASP A 68 25.23 9.95 30.67
N SER A 69 24.51 10.41 29.64
CA SER A 69 23.08 10.67 29.76
C SER A 69 22.29 9.40 29.43
N LEU A 70 21.43 8.99 30.36
CA LEU A 70 20.38 8.01 30.15
C LEU A 70 19.11 8.74 29.71
N ILE A 71 18.68 8.53 28.48
CA ILE A 71 17.45 9.08 27.90
C ILE A 71 16.45 7.95 27.72
N VAL A 72 15.24 8.13 28.21
CA VAL A 72 14.14 7.17 28.07
C VAL A 72 12.93 7.85 27.45
N LYS A 73 12.41 7.22 26.39
CA LYS A 73 11.25 7.66 25.63
C LYS A 73 10.15 6.61 25.62
N TYR A 74 8.93 7.09 25.67
CA TYR A 74 7.73 6.26 25.55
C TYR A 74 6.58 7.13 25.02
N ILE A 75 5.83 6.63 24.04
CA ILE A 75 4.74 7.37 23.42
C ILE A 75 3.64 7.72 24.43
N GLY A 76 3.19 8.98 24.45
CA GLY A 76 2.22 9.46 25.45
C GLY A 76 2.85 9.91 26.78
N TYR A 77 4.18 9.92 26.90
CA TYR A 77 4.89 10.34 28.11
C TYR A 77 6.00 11.35 27.79
N LYS A 78 6.34 12.18 28.78
CA LYS A 78 7.48 13.09 28.69
C LYS A 78 8.77 12.30 28.60
N THR A 79 9.65 12.67 27.68
CA THR A 79 11.01 12.13 27.61
C THR A 79 11.74 12.42 28.91
N ALA A 80 12.28 11.39 29.55
CA ALA A 80 13.08 11.53 30.75
C ALA A 80 14.56 11.46 30.39
N GLN A 81 15.37 12.35 30.97
CA GLN A 81 16.81 12.38 30.77
C GLN A 81 17.48 12.52 32.14
N PHE A 82 18.41 11.62 32.42
CA PHE A 82 19.15 11.55 33.68
C PHE A 82 20.64 11.50 33.39
N LEU A 83 21.44 12.14 34.24
CA LEU A 83 22.87 11.89 34.29
C LEU A 83 23.12 10.64 35.13
N LEU A 84 23.89 9.70 34.59
CA LEU A 84 24.23 8.46 35.28
C LEU A 84 25.27 8.73 36.36
N ASP A 85 24.85 8.59 37.62
CA ASP A 85 25.73 8.66 38.79
C ASP A 85 26.36 7.27 39.05
N PRO A 86 27.69 7.17 39.27
CA PRO A 86 28.36 5.96 39.72
C PRO A 86 27.64 5.20 40.86
N SER A 87 26.98 5.91 41.78
CA SER A 87 26.24 5.31 42.89
C SER A 87 24.95 4.57 42.47
N ALA A 88 24.36 4.97 41.33
CA ALA A 88 23.18 4.32 40.76
C ALA A 88 23.58 3.06 39.97
N ILE A 89 24.71 3.14 39.25
CA ILE A 89 25.31 2.03 38.50
C ILE A 89 25.68 0.88 39.45
N SER A 90 26.28 1.18 40.60
CA SER A 90 26.71 0.16 41.58
C SER A 90 25.56 -0.64 42.22
N LYS A 91 24.31 -0.18 42.12
CA LYS A 91 23.14 -0.89 42.64
C LYS A 91 22.61 -1.96 41.66
N GLY A 92 23.09 -1.98 40.42
CA GLY A 92 22.68 -2.94 39.40
C GLY A 92 21.26 -2.77 38.85
N VAL A 93 20.44 -1.88 39.43
CA VAL A 93 19.06 -1.62 39.01
C VAL A 93 18.77 -0.12 39.00
N ILE A 94 18.22 0.37 37.88
CA ILE A 94 17.81 1.76 37.71
C ILE A 94 16.31 1.77 37.43
N THR A 95 15.53 2.48 38.26
CA THR A 95 14.07 2.60 38.07
C THR A 95 13.73 3.99 37.57
N ILE A 96 13.02 4.07 36.45
CA ILE A 96 12.58 5.30 35.80
C ILE A 96 11.07 5.39 35.80
N ILE A 97 10.56 6.49 36.32
CA ILE A 97 9.13 6.80 36.35
C ILE A 97 8.87 7.89 35.31
N LEU A 98 8.13 7.56 34.25
CA LEU A 98 7.73 8.51 33.22
C LEU A 98 6.41 9.17 33.59
N LYS A 99 6.32 10.48 33.35
CA LYS A 99 5.10 11.27 33.53
C LYS A 99 4.34 11.32 32.23
N GLU A 100 3.04 11.04 32.26
CA GLU A 100 2.18 11.17 31.08
C GLU A 100 2.26 12.59 30.52
N GLU A 101 2.32 12.67 29.20
CA GLU A 101 2.21 13.90 28.43
C GLU A 101 0.95 13.79 27.58
N SER A 102 -0.07 14.57 27.95
CA SER A 102 -1.25 14.73 27.13
C SER A 102 -0.88 15.51 25.87
N TYR A 103 -0.67 14.78 24.77
CA TYR A 103 -0.63 15.38 23.45
C TYR A 103 -2.05 15.85 23.12
N PHE A 104 -2.29 17.15 23.23
CA PHE A 104 -3.40 17.77 22.52
C PHE A 104 -3.01 17.79 21.04
N LEU A 105 -3.48 16.78 20.30
CA LEU A 105 -3.57 16.93 18.86
C LEU A 105 -4.59 18.03 18.62
N ASP A 106 -4.18 19.12 17.96
CA ASP A 106 -5.10 20.18 17.59
C ASP A 106 -6.32 19.54 16.89
N PRO A 107 -7.54 19.88 17.31
CA PRO A 107 -8.72 19.36 16.64
C PRO A 107 -8.65 19.77 15.17
N ILE A 108 -8.65 18.79 14.27
CA ILE A 108 -8.83 19.07 12.84
C ILE A 108 -10.24 19.63 12.69
N ILE A 109 -10.36 20.95 12.59
CA ILE A 109 -11.61 21.61 12.26
C ILE A 109 -11.89 21.31 10.80
N VAL A 110 -12.68 20.26 10.55
CA VAL A 110 -13.24 19.98 9.23
C VAL A 110 -14.31 21.04 8.97
N SER A 111 -13.91 22.14 8.34
CA SER A 111 -14.86 23.12 7.84
C SER A 111 -15.65 22.47 6.68
N PRO A 112 -16.98 22.60 6.64
CA PRO A 112 -17.75 22.19 5.47
C PRO A 112 -17.18 22.93 4.27
N SER A 113 -16.58 22.21 3.31
CA SER A 113 -16.05 22.88 2.15
C SER A 113 -17.20 23.54 1.39
N GLU A 114 -17.07 24.82 1.05
CA GLU A 114 -17.95 25.46 0.04
C GLU A 114 -17.85 24.77 -1.34
N PHE A 115 -16.84 23.92 -1.48
CA PHE A 115 -16.62 23.05 -2.62
C PHE A 115 -17.76 22.03 -2.77
N SER A 116 -18.48 22.16 -3.89
CA SER A 116 -19.43 21.17 -4.34
C SER A 116 -18.85 20.49 -5.58
N SER A 117 -18.65 19.18 -5.51
CA SER A 117 -18.24 18.36 -6.66
C SER A 117 -19.17 18.60 -7.85
N ASP A 118 -20.48 18.72 -7.61
CA ASP A 118 -21.46 19.06 -8.64
C ASP A 118 -21.27 20.45 -9.25
N LYS A 119 -20.94 21.48 -8.45
CA LYS A 119 -20.58 22.81 -8.99
C LYS A 119 -19.29 22.73 -9.81
N TYR A 120 -18.28 21.99 -9.34
CA TYR A 120 -17.02 21.77 -10.06
C TYR A 120 -17.27 21.15 -11.44
N PHE A 121 -18.01 20.04 -11.50
CA PHE A 121 -18.30 19.35 -12.75
C PHE A 121 -19.30 20.05 -13.66
N LYS A 122 -20.11 20.98 -13.15
CA LYS A 122 -20.95 21.86 -13.99
C LYS A 122 -20.12 22.94 -14.68
N LYS A 123 -19.10 23.47 -13.99
CA LYS A 123 -18.21 24.51 -14.52
C LYS A 123 -17.22 23.95 -15.56
N LYS A 124 -16.67 22.76 -15.33
CA LYS A 124 -15.81 22.06 -16.30
C LYS A 124 -16.68 21.39 -17.37
N LYS A 125 -16.41 21.71 -18.64
CA LYS A 125 -17.09 21.24 -19.85
C LYS A 125 -17.35 19.71 -19.84
N LYS A 126 -18.56 19.28 -19.44
CA LYS A 126 -18.99 17.85 -19.30
C LYS A 126 -18.61 16.91 -20.46
N TRP A 127 -18.67 17.39 -21.69
CA TRP A 127 -18.29 16.66 -22.91
C TRP A 127 -16.80 16.33 -23.06
N LEU A 128 -15.89 17.15 -22.50
CA LEU A 128 -14.44 16.92 -22.61
C LEU A 128 -13.96 15.73 -21.79
N LEU A 129 -14.83 15.16 -20.97
CA LEU A 129 -14.54 14.10 -20.04
C LEU A 129 -15.11 12.74 -20.46
N LEU A 130 -15.82 12.66 -21.59
CA LEU A 130 -16.54 11.43 -21.90
C LEU A 130 -15.61 10.39 -22.55
N PRO A 131 -15.60 9.14 -22.06
CA PRO A 131 -14.92 8.07 -22.75
C PRO A 131 -15.56 7.80 -24.10
N CYS A 132 -14.73 7.47 -25.10
CA CYS A 132 -15.17 7.08 -26.42
C CYS A 132 -16.12 5.89 -26.31
N ARG A 133 -17.33 6.04 -26.85
CA ARG A 133 -18.37 5.02 -26.72
C ARG A 133 -18.02 3.76 -27.51
N LYS A 134 -17.55 3.91 -28.74
CA LYS A 134 -17.26 2.78 -29.62
C LYS A 134 -15.98 3.03 -30.40
N TYR A 135 -15.04 2.10 -30.32
CA TYR A 135 -13.78 2.18 -31.05
C TYR A 135 -13.19 0.79 -31.29
N LEU A 136 -12.52 0.65 -32.43
CA LEU A 136 -11.62 -0.47 -32.70
C LEU A 136 -10.23 -0.08 -32.21
N PHE A 137 -9.48 -1.07 -31.77
CA PHE A 137 -8.11 -0.89 -31.31
C PHE A 137 -7.28 -2.12 -31.62
N ASP A 138 -5.99 -1.88 -31.80
CA ASP A 138 -4.96 -2.90 -31.70
C ASP A 138 -4.36 -2.80 -30.29
N MET A 139 -3.81 -3.89 -29.77
CA MET A 139 -3.33 -3.97 -28.40
C MET A 139 -2.08 -4.84 -28.34
N ASP A 140 -0.97 -4.24 -27.93
CA ASP A 140 0.19 -5.01 -27.50
C ASP A 140 0.04 -5.34 -26.02
N PHE A 141 0.41 -6.54 -25.63
CA PHE A 141 0.40 -6.93 -24.22
C PHE A 141 1.73 -7.54 -23.80
N THR A 142 2.04 -7.36 -22.52
CA THR A 142 3.02 -8.17 -21.80
C THR A 142 2.36 -8.84 -20.60
N TYR A 143 2.72 -10.09 -20.35
CA TYR A 143 2.23 -10.90 -19.25
C TYR A 143 3.42 -11.39 -18.43
N ASN A 144 3.36 -11.18 -17.11
CA ASN A 144 4.35 -11.69 -16.17
C ASN A 144 3.66 -12.54 -15.09
N LYS A 145 4.12 -13.80 -14.98
CA LYS A 145 3.61 -14.78 -14.01
C LYS A 145 4.37 -14.72 -12.68
N GLY A 146 4.16 -13.63 -11.94
CA GLY A 146 4.67 -13.43 -10.58
C GLY A 146 5.94 -12.58 -10.51
N SER A 147 6.21 -12.01 -9.33
CA SER A 147 7.22 -10.95 -9.14
C SER A 147 8.67 -11.38 -9.47
N ASN A 148 8.95 -12.69 -9.44
CA ASN A 148 10.31 -13.24 -9.59
C ASN A 148 10.47 -14.16 -10.82
N SER A 149 9.46 -14.25 -11.70
CA SER A 149 9.51 -15.16 -12.84
C SER A 149 10.20 -14.53 -14.05
N LYS A 150 11.05 -15.30 -14.74
CA LYS A 150 11.57 -14.97 -16.08
C LYS A 150 10.55 -15.22 -17.19
N GLU A 151 9.34 -15.67 -16.84
CA GLU A 151 8.25 -15.98 -17.75
C GLU A 151 7.51 -14.69 -18.13
N LEU A 152 8.18 -13.88 -18.96
CA LEU A 152 7.61 -12.70 -19.59
C LEU A 152 7.18 -13.07 -21.01
N TYR A 153 5.88 -13.01 -21.25
CA TYR A 153 5.32 -13.24 -22.59
C TYR A 153 4.86 -11.92 -23.18
N ALA A 154 5.07 -11.75 -24.48
CA ALA A 154 4.58 -10.60 -25.21
C ALA A 154 3.72 -11.06 -26.39
N GLY A 155 2.78 -10.23 -26.77
CA GLY A 155 1.96 -10.48 -27.94
C GLY A 155 1.16 -9.28 -28.36
N HIS A 156 0.36 -9.51 -29.40
CA HIS A 156 -0.47 -8.53 -30.03
C HIS A 156 -1.85 -9.12 -30.31
N MET A 157 -2.91 -8.33 -30.14
CA MET A 157 -4.28 -8.70 -30.45
C MET A 157 -5.09 -7.46 -30.81
N SER A 158 -6.21 -7.65 -31.49
CA SER A 158 -7.15 -6.59 -31.86
C SER A 158 -8.48 -6.78 -31.13
N GLY A 159 -9.23 -5.69 -30.98
CA GLY A 159 -10.53 -5.72 -30.35
C GLY A 159 -11.42 -4.56 -30.74
N VAL A 160 -12.69 -4.69 -30.35
CA VAL A 160 -13.71 -3.65 -30.48
C VAL A 160 -14.31 -3.43 -29.10
N SER A 161 -14.25 -2.18 -28.63
CA SER A 161 -14.95 -1.75 -27.43
C SER A 161 -16.23 -1.05 -27.85
N ASP A 162 -17.37 -1.49 -27.31
CA ASP A 162 -18.66 -0.79 -27.38
C ASP A 162 -19.20 -0.60 -25.95
N ALA A 163 -18.89 0.56 -25.40
CA ALA A 163 -19.24 1.00 -24.07
C ALA A 163 -18.90 -0.05 -23.01
N TYR A 164 -19.92 -0.73 -22.50
CA TYR A 164 -19.81 -1.69 -21.41
C TYR A 164 -19.33 -3.08 -21.84
N ILE A 165 -19.25 -3.33 -23.15
CA ILE A 165 -18.93 -4.65 -23.70
C ILE A 165 -17.70 -4.51 -24.59
N THR A 166 -16.71 -5.37 -24.37
CA THR A 166 -15.54 -5.48 -25.25
C THR A 166 -15.47 -6.86 -25.89
N TYR A 167 -15.14 -6.87 -27.18
CA TYR A 167 -14.89 -8.07 -27.97
C TYR A 167 -13.40 -8.11 -28.33
N MET A 168 -12.74 -9.22 -28.03
CA MET A 168 -11.35 -9.47 -28.42
C MET A 168 -11.34 -10.46 -29.58
N ASP A 169 -10.64 -10.13 -30.66
CA ASP A 169 -10.52 -11.01 -31.81
C ASP A 169 -9.44 -12.06 -31.56
N SER A 170 -9.85 -13.28 -31.25
CA SER A 170 -8.92 -14.39 -31.01
C SER A 170 -8.08 -14.77 -32.23
N THR A 171 -8.55 -14.47 -33.46
CA THR A 171 -7.81 -14.80 -34.70
C THR A 171 -6.66 -13.82 -34.96
N SER A 172 -6.74 -12.62 -34.39
CA SER A 172 -5.68 -11.61 -34.45
C SER A 172 -4.56 -11.82 -33.44
N LEU A 173 -4.73 -12.75 -32.49
CA LEU A 173 -3.77 -12.96 -31.42
C LEU A 173 -2.49 -13.58 -31.98
N THR A 174 -1.40 -12.86 -31.78
CA THR A 174 -0.04 -13.30 -32.08
C THR A 174 0.82 -13.19 -30.83
N THR A 175 1.61 -14.21 -30.54
CA THR A 175 2.47 -14.25 -29.34
C THR A 175 3.92 -14.50 -29.75
N SER A 176 4.86 -13.93 -28.99
CA SER A 176 6.30 -14.14 -29.24
C SER A 176 6.73 -15.58 -29.00
N GLU A 177 6.03 -16.28 -28.11
CA GLU A 177 6.28 -17.67 -27.72
C GLU A 177 4.93 -18.39 -27.53
N GLU A 178 4.94 -19.73 -27.54
CA GLU A 178 3.74 -20.54 -27.31
C GLU A 178 3.26 -20.35 -25.86
N MET A 179 2.05 -19.80 -25.70
CA MET A 179 1.51 -19.48 -24.38
C MET A 179 0.62 -20.60 -23.84
N PRO A 180 0.74 -20.94 -22.54
CA PRO A 180 -0.03 -22.03 -21.96
C PRO A 180 -1.54 -21.73 -21.80
N ASP A 181 -1.96 -20.45 -21.83
CA ASP A 181 -3.37 -20.08 -21.62
C ASP A 181 -3.77 -18.79 -22.37
N THR A 182 -3.90 -18.93 -23.69
CA THR A 182 -4.40 -17.89 -24.61
C THR A 182 -5.79 -17.35 -24.23
N CYS A 183 -6.70 -18.23 -23.78
CA CYS A 183 -8.06 -17.86 -23.42
C CYS A 183 -8.10 -16.88 -22.24
N LYS A 184 -7.25 -17.10 -21.24
CA LYS A 184 -7.13 -16.23 -20.08
C LYS A 184 -6.67 -14.82 -20.44
N ILE A 185 -5.73 -14.67 -21.37
CA ILE A 185 -5.22 -13.35 -21.81
C ILE A 185 -6.32 -12.55 -22.49
N LEU A 186 -7.06 -13.18 -23.41
CA LEU A 186 -8.20 -12.53 -24.08
C LEU A 186 -9.25 -12.06 -23.07
N LYS A 187 -9.57 -12.89 -22.07
CA LYS A 187 -10.50 -12.52 -20.99
C LYS A 187 -10.00 -11.34 -20.16
N ILE A 188 -8.71 -11.28 -19.87
CA ILE A 188 -8.10 -10.21 -19.07
C ILE A 188 -8.04 -8.90 -19.87
N GLY A 189 -7.61 -8.96 -21.14
CA GLY A 189 -7.63 -7.81 -22.05
C GLY A 189 -9.03 -7.23 -22.20
N LYS A 190 -10.03 -8.10 -22.42
CA LYS A 190 -11.45 -7.73 -22.41
C LYS A 190 -11.83 -7.01 -21.12
N ARG A 191 -11.59 -7.65 -19.97
CA ARG A 191 -12.04 -7.13 -18.68
C ARG A 191 -11.39 -5.80 -18.31
N ALA A 192 -10.09 -5.66 -18.56
CA ALA A 192 -9.37 -4.41 -18.32
C ALA A 192 -9.96 -3.26 -19.17
N THR A 193 -10.22 -3.52 -20.45
CA THR A 193 -10.81 -2.54 -21.37
C THR A 193 -12.21 -2.11 -20.93
N GLU A 194 -13.04 -3.05 -20.47
CA GLU A 194 -14.38 -2.74 -19.92
C GLU A 194 -14.29 -1.90 -18.65
N ILE A 195 -13.39 -2.27 -17.72
CA ILE A 195 -13.17 -1.50 -16.48
C ILE A 195 -12.75 -0.07 -16.81
N ASN A 196 -11.81 0.13 -17.74
CA ASN A 196 -11.34 1.44 -18.17
C ASN A 196 -12.49 2.36 -18.60
N TYR A 197 -13.38 1.84 -19.46
CA TYR A 197 -14.54 2.59 -19.90
C TYR A 197 -15.48 2.90 -18.73
N LEU A 198 -15.78 1.89 -17.92
CA LEU A 198 -16.72 1.98 -16.81
C LEU A 198 -16.29 3.02 -15.76
N VAL A 199 -15.02 3.03 -15.32
CA VAL A 199 -14.53 3.95 -14.28
C VAL A 199 -14.49 5.38 -14.77
N ALA A 200 -14.01 5.60 -16.01
CA ALA A 200 -14.01 6.92 -16.63
C ALA A 200 -15.46 7.42 -16.79
N ARG A 201 -16.37 6.56 -17.28
CA ARG A 201 -17.77 6.92 -17.47
C ARG A 201 -18.44 7.29 -16.16
N ALA A 202 -18.23 6.51 -15.09
CA ALA A 202 -18.81 6.76 -13.78
C ALA A 202 -18.42 8.15 -13.27
N PHE A 203 -17.14 8.48 -13.29
CA PHE A 203 -16.64 9.80 -12.88
C PHE A 203 -17.28 10.96 -13.67
N CYS A 204 -17.41 10.78 -14.99
CA CYS A 204 -17.75 11.85 -15.91
C CYS A 204 -19.26 12.05 -16.09
N HIS A 205 -20.07 10.99 -16.02
CA HIS A 205 -21.52 11.08 -16.19
C HIS A 205 -22.24 11.41 -14.89
N GLN A 206 -22.99 12.52 -14.89
CA GLN A 206 -23.79 12.94 -13.74
C GLN A 206 -24.81 11.89 -13.29
N SER A 207 -25.38 11.10 -14.22
CA SER A 207 -26.36 10.04 -13.88
C SER A 207 -25.76 8.94 -13.00
N GLU A 208 -24.45 8.74 -13.07
CA GLU A 208 -23.73 7.72 -12.32
C GLU A 208 -23.24 8.23 -10.96
N ARG A 209 -23.13 9.54 -10.76
CA ARG A 209 -22.59 10.13 -9.51
C ARG A 209 -23.43 9.89 -8.27
N LYS A 210 -24.73 9.71 -8.43
CA LYS A 210 -25.60 9.27 -7.32
C LYS A 210 -25.21 7.89 -6.77
N ASN A 211 -24.39 7.14 -7.50
CA ASN A 211 -24.00 5.78 -7.18
C ASN A 211 -22.67 5.68 -6.41
N PHE A 212 -21.98 6.80 -6.16
CA PHE A 212 -20.69 6.80 -5.47
C PHE A 212 -20.43 8.08 -4.67
N TYR A 213 -19.66 7.94 -3.58
CA TYR A 213 -19.10 9.08 -2.86
C TYR A 213 -17.84 9.55 -3.57
N CYS A 214 -17.68 10.85 -3.76
CA CYS A 214 -16.55 11.47 -4.44
C CYS A 214 -15.94 12.55 -3.55
N THR A 215 -14.64 12.44 -3.32
CA THR A 215 -13.86 13.31 -2.44
C THR A 215 -12.73 13.95 -3.24
N TYR A 216 -12.59 15.26 -3.14
CA TYR A 216 -11.44 15.96 -3.71
C TYR A 216 -10.21 15.75 -2.82
N MET A 217 -9.13 15.25 -3.40
CA MET A 217 -7.91 14.88 -2.67
C MET A 217 -6.86 15.99 -2.68
N GLY A 218 -7.11 17.08 -3.40
CA GLY A 218 -6.19 18.20 -3.54
C GLY A 218 -5.53 18.29 -4.92
N LYS A 219 -4.53 19.16 -5.01
CA LYS A 219 -3.76 19.41 -6.23
C LYS A 219 -2.28 19.12 -5.95
N THR A 220 -1.66 18.35 -6.82
CA THR A 220 -0.24 17.99 -6.75
C THR A 220 0.36 18.17 -8.14
N ASP A 221 1.49 18.86 -8.26
CA ASP A 221 2.22 19.04 -9.54
C ASP A 221 1.32 19.41 -10.73
N ASN A 222 0.47 20.42 -10.54
CA ASN A 222 -0.49 20.90 -11.55
C ASN A 222 -1.58 19.89 -11.98
N SER A 223 -1.73 18.78 -11.26
CA SER A 223 -2.79 17.80 -11.48
C SER A 223 -3.77 17.79 -10.31
N GLU A 224 -5.05 17.67 -10.60
CA GLU A 224 -6.11 17.59 -9.59
C GLU A 224 -6.46 16.13 -9.33
N ALA A 225 -6.47 15.72 -8.06
CA ALA A 225 -6.74 14.34 -7.67
C ALA A 225 -8.12 14.20 -7.01
N TRP A 226 -8.82 13.13 -7.35
CA TRP A 226 -10.15 12.81 -6.85
C TRP A 226 -10.24 11.36 -6.47
N GLU A 227 -10.80 11.05 -5.30
CA GLU A 227 -11.13 9.68 -4.90
C GLU A 227 -12.63 9.46 -5.05
N PHE A 228 -13.03 8.31 -5.60
CA PHE A 228 -14.41 7.85 -5.47
C PHE A 228 -14.50 6.36 -5.14
N SER A 229 -15.56 5.99 -4.43
CA SER A 229 -15.85 4.60 -4.07
C SER A 229 -17.19 4.14 -4.63
N ILE A 230 -17.18 3.03 -5.33
CA ILE A 230 -18.38 2.40 -5.90
C ILE A 230 -18.75 1.21 -5.01
N ARG A 231 -20.01 1.18 -4.56
CA ARG A 231 -20.60 0.06 -3.81
C ARG A 231 -21.69 -0.63 -4.62
N LYS A 232 -21.99 -1.89 -4.31
CA LYS A 232 -23.03 -2.66 -5.01
C LYS A 232 -24.41 -1.99 -4.90
N GLN A 233 -25.13 -1.98 -6.03
CA GLN A 233 -26.52 -1.55 -6.15
C GLN A 233 -27.33 -2.54 -7.01
N GLN A 234 -28.67 -2.46 -6.95
CA GLN A 234 -29.57 -3.36 -7.68
C GLN A 234 -29.44 -3.30 -9.21
N LYS A 235 -29.11 -2.14 -9.79
CA LYS A 235 -28.99 -1.94 -11.24
C LYS A 235 -27.71 -1.18 -11.57
N MET A 236 -26.64 -1.92 -11.79
CA MET A 236 -25.35 -1.33 -12.16
C MET A 236 -24.61 -2.24 -13.15
N PRO A 237 -23.81 -1.68 -14.06
CA PRO A 237 -23.05 -2.47 -15.03
C PRO A 237 -21.84 -3.21 -14.40
N TRP A 238 -21.65 -3.06 -13.09
CA TRP A 238 -20.54 -3.64 -12.33
C TRP A 238 -20.93 -4.96 -11.67
N GLU A 239 -20.08 -5.95 -11.85
CA GLU A 239 -20.16 -7.25 -11.18
C GLU A 239 -19.55 -7.18 -9.78
N LEU A 240 -20.14 -6.39 -8.89
CA LEU A 240 -19.74 -6.29 -7.48
C LEU A 240 -20.65 -7.15 -6.59
N ASN A 241 -20.10 -7.71 -5.52
CA ASN A 241 -20.85 -8.26 -4.38
C ASN A 241 -21.16 -7.17 -3.35
N GLN A 242 -22.07 -7.47 -2.41
CA GLN A 242 -22.54 -6.49 -1.42
C GLN A 242 -21.42 -5.90 -0.55
N ASN A 243 -20.38 -6.69 -0.26
CA ASN A 243 -19.27 -6.30 0.60
C ASN A 243 -17.98 -6.01 -0.17
N ASP A 244 -18.02 -6.02 -1.51
CA ASP A 244 -16.84 -5.67 -2.31
C ASP A 244 -16.56 -4.17 -2.22
N GLU A 245 -15.27 -3.82 -2.25
CA GLU A 245 -14.83 -2.43 -2.25
C GLU A 245 -14.14 -2.11 -3.57
N LEU A 246 -14.72 -1.18 -4.34
CA LEU A 246 -14.10 -0.64 -5.55
C LEU A 246 -13.79 0.84 -5.33
N ARG A 247 -12.50 1.16 -5.22
CA ARG A 247 -12.00 2.53 -5.08
C ARG A 247 -11.28 2.97 -6.33
N CYS A 248 -11.46 4.23 -6.70
CA CYS A 248 -10.81 4.83 -7.85
C CYS A 248 -10.19 6.16 -7.45
N ILE A 249 -8.94 6.39 -7.85
CA ILE A 249 -8.28 7.69 -7.76
C ILE A 249 -8.11 8.20 -9.19
N VAL A 250 -8.75 9.32 -9.50
CA VAL A 250 -8.72 9.97 -10.80
C VAL A 250 -7.80 11.18 -10.72
N THR A 251 -6.87 11.26 -11.66
CA THR A 251 -5.99 12.40 -11.83
C THR A 251 -6.43 13.18 -13.07
N LEU A 252 -6.69 14.47 -12.91
CA LEU A 252 -7.03 15.38 -13.99
C LEU A 252 -5.83 16.27 -14.34
N ASP A 253 -5.60 16.49 -15.64
CA ASP A 253 -4.63 17.48 -16.12
C ASP A 253 -5.12 18.92 -15.94
N ASN A 254 -4.29 19.90 -16.32
CA ASN A 254 -4.60 21.33 -16.20
C ASN A 254 -5.86 21.74 -16.98
N ASP A 255 -6.11 21.11 -18.12
CA ASP A 255 -7.31 21.35 -18.93
C ASP A 255 -8.56 20.72 -18.27
N GLY A 256 -8.35 19.76 -17.37
CA GLY A 256 -9.36 19.02 -16.64
C GLY A 256 -9.75 17.72 -17.32
N PHE A 257 -8.94 17.18 -18.22
CA PHE A 257 -9.13 15.85 -18.78
C PHE A 257 -8.54 14.81 -17.83
N ILE A 258 -9.13 13.61 -17.83
CA ILE A 258 -8.55 12.47 -17.12
C ILE A 258 -7.21 12.14 -17.75
N ALA A 259 -6.14 12.28 -16.97
CA ALA A 259 -4.80 11.85 -17.33
C ALA A 259 -4.60 10.37 -16.99
N ASN A 260 -5.01 9.97 -15.78
CA ASN A 260 -4.95 8.58 -15.34
C ASN A 260 -6.03 8.24 -14.31
N ILE A 261 -6.32 6.94 -14.18
CA ILE A 261 -7.17 6.39 -13.12
C ILE A 261 -6.46 5.19 -12.48
N LYS A 262 -6.33 5.22 -11.16
CA LYS A 262 -5.94 4.09 -10.31
C LYS A 262 -7.19 3.44 -9.76
N THR A 263 -7.48 2.22 -10.16
CA THR A 263 -8.62 1.42 -9.70
C THR A 263 -8.12 0.32 -8.77
N HIS A 264 -8.69 0.25 -7.58
CA HIS A 264 -8.42 -0.79 -6.60
C HIS A 264 -9.72 -1.52 -6.28
N PHE A 265 -9.75 -2.80 -6.59
CA PHE A 265 -10.84 -3.70 -6.21
C PHE A 265 -10.38 -4.68 -5.15
N THR A 266 -11.11 -4.70 -4.04
CA THR A 266 -10.95 -5.67 -2.96
C THR A 266 -12.17 -6.57 -2.96
N SER A 267 -11.96 -7.85 -3.28
CA SER A 267 -13.00 -8.86 -3.20
C SER A 267 -13.31 -9.20 -1.74
N SER A 268 -14.60 -9.28 -1.41
CA SER A 268 -15.09 -9.83 -0.14
C SER A 268 -15.13 -11.36 -0.11
N THR A 269 -14.91 -12.02 -1.25
CA THR A 269 -14.98 -13.47 -1.41
C THR A 269 -13.61 -14.07 -1.69
N ASN A 270 -13.32 -15.22 -1.07
CA ASN A 270 -12.04 -15.92 -1.24
C ASN A 270 -11.81 -16.50 -2.64
N ASN A 271 -12.87 -16.65 -3.43
CA ASN A 271 -12.82 -17.27 -4.76
C ASN A 271 -12.66 -16.27 -5.90
N VAL A 272 -12.77 -14.97 -5.62
CA VAL A 272 -12.58 -13.90 -6.60
C VAL A 272 -11.30 -13.16 -6.25
N ALA A 273 -10.43 -12.96 -7.24
CA ALA A 273 -9.18 -12.24 -7.05
C ALA A 273 -9.43 -10.73 -6.90
N SER A 274 -8.68 -10.12 -5.97
CA SER A 274 -8.57 -8.66 -5.89
C SER A 274 -7.68 -8.15 -7.02
N TYR A 275 -7.73 -6.86 -7.31
CA TYR A 275 -6.86 -6.29 -8.32
C TYR A 275 -6.54 -4.82 -8.16
N LEU A 276 -5.41 -4.44 -8.74
CA LEU A 276 -5.00 -3.06 -8.96
C LEU A 276 -4.92 -2.84 -10.47
N LEU A 277 -5.58 -1.81 -10.95
CA LEU A 277 -5.58 -1.44 -12.36
C LEU A 277 -5.21 0.04 -12.48
N TYR A 278 -4.10 0.30 -13.15
CA TYR A 278 -3.62 1.66 -13.45
C TYR A 278 -3.80 1.90 -14.94
N THR A 279 -4.50 2.96 -15.30
CA THR A 279 -4.73 3.30 -16.70
C THR A 279 -4.39 4.74 -16.99
N ASP A 280 -3.53 4.96 -17.98
CA ASP A 280 -3.29 6.25 -18.59
C ASP A 280 -4.28 6.49 -19.74
N PHE A 281 -4.80 7.70 -19.82
CA PHE A 281 -5.79 8.11 -20.81
C PHE A 281 -5.22 9.12 -21.79
N GLY A 282 -5.61 8.94 -23.05
CA GLY A 282 -5.35 9.84 -24.16
C GLY A 282 -6.62 10.50 -24.65
N ARG A 283 -6.43 11.40 -25.61
CA ARG A 283 -7.52 12.05 -26.34
C ARG A 283 -7.51 11.56 -27.78
N TYR A 284 -8.67 11.12 -28.26
CA TYR A 284 -8.92 10.84 -29.68
C TYR A 284 -10.24 11.50 -30.06
N ASP A 285 -10.21 12.44 -31.02
CA ASP A 285 -11.37 13.27 -31.40
C ASP A 285 -12.11 13.88 -30.18
N ASN A 286 -11.37 14.43 -29.22
CA ASN A 286 -11.89 15.00 -27.97
C ASN A 286 -12.62 14.00 -27.04
N GLN A 287 -12.50 12.69 -27.26
CA GLN A 287 -13.01 11.66 -26.36
C GLN A 287 -11.86 10.94 -25.65
N LEU A 288 -12.11 10.49 -24.42
CA LEU A 288 -11.12 9.75 -23.64
C LEU A 288 -11.01 8.31 -24.12
N ILE A 289 -9.77 7.85 -24.27
CA ILE A 289 -9.42 6.49 -24.66
C ILE A 289 -8.27 6.00 -23.78
N PRO A 290 -8.23 4.72 -23.39
CA PRO A 290 -7.06 4.19 -22.70
C PRO A 290 -5.86 4.15 -23.66
N ILE A 291 -4.66 4.51 -23.17
CA ILE A 291 -3.39 4.38 -23.91
C ILE A 291 -2.61 3.18 -23.38
N GLU A 292 -2.47 3.11 -22.06
CA GLU A 292 -1.76 2.04 -21.39
C GLU A 292 -2.53 1.63 -20.13
N THR A 293 -2.62 0.33 -19.89
CA THR A 293 -3.23 -0.23 -18.69
C THR A 293 -2.29 -1.26 -18.09
N LYS A 294 -1.91 -1.05 -16.83
CA LYS A 294 -1.27 -2.06 -16.01
C LYS A 294 -2.31 -2.70 -15.10
N PHE A 295 -2.45 -4.01 -15.19
CA PHE A 295 -3.44 -4.80 -14.46
C PHE A 295 -2.76 -5.86 -13.62
N ASP A 296 -2.69 -5.62 -12.32
CA ASP A 296 -2.12 -6.51 -11.32
C ASP A 296 -3.24 -7.27 -10.63
N ILE A 297 -3.31 -8.59 -10.86
CA ILE A 297 -4.28 -9.48 -10.23
C ILE A 297 -3.64 -10.07 -8.99
N VAL A 298 -4.28 -9.84 -7.85
CA VAL A 298 -3.82 -10.27 -6.53
C VAL A 298 -4.73 -11.41 -6.04
N PRO A 299 -4.21 -12.63 -5.94
CA PRO A 299 -4.98 -13.77 -5.45
C PRO A 299 -5.39 -13.57 -3.99
N SER A 300 -6.50 -14.20 -3.59
CA SER A 300 -6.91 -14.22 -2.18
C SER A 300 -5.84 -14.91 -1.33
N ALA A 301 -5.60 -14.40 -0.11
CA ALA A 301 -4.69 -15.00 0.86
C ALA A 301 -5.00 -16.49 1.16
N ASN A 302 -6.26 -16.89 0.96
CA ASN A 302 -6.72 -18.25 1.20
C ASN A 302 -6.50 -19.19 0.00
N ASN A 303 -6.13 -18.67 -1.17
CA ASN A 303 -5.85 -19.46 -2.36
C ASN A 303 -4.33 -19.56 -2.60
N LYS A 304 -3.70 -20.55 -1.94
CA LYS A 304 -2.24 -20.78 -1.98
C LYS A 304 -1.70 -21.19 -3.36
N GLU A 305 -2.57 -21.68 -4.25
CA GLU A 305 -2.17 -22.14 -5.60
C GLU A 305 -2.15 -20.99 -6.62
N ALA A 306 -2.98 -19.97 -6.41
CA ALA A 306 -3.05 -18.83 -7.30
C ALA A 306 -1.85 -17.90 -7.09
N LYS A 307 -1.11 -17.62 -8.16
CA LYS A 307 0.02 -16.67 -8.17
C LYS A 307 -0.47 -15.28 -8.58
N ALA A 308 0.13 -14.25 -7.99
CA ALA A 308 -0.03 -12.88 -8.48
C ALA A 308 0.44 -12.79 -9.93
N THR A 309 -0.30 -12.06 -10.76
CA THR A 309 0.00 -11.89 -12.18
C THR A 309 -0.15 -10.44 -12.57
N SER A 310 0.78 -9.96 -13.39
CA SER A 310 0.76 -8.60 -13.93
C SER A 310 0.60 -8.64 -15.43
N TYR A 311 -0.26 -7.78 -15.96
CA TYR A 311 -0.45 -7.56 -17.39
C TYR A 311 -0.22 -6.09 -17.69
N THR A 312 0.53 -5.79 -18.74
CA THR A 312 0.57 -4.44 -19.31
C THR A 312 -0.07 -4.50 -20.68
N LEU A 313 -1.06 -3.65 -20.92
CA LEU A 313 -1.81 -3.56 -22.16
C LEU A 313 -1.57 -2.18 -22.76
N ARG A 314 -1.13 -2.11 -24.01
CA ARG A 314 -0.86 -0.87 -24.74
C ARG A 314 -1.77 -0.78 -25.94
N TYR A 315 -2.69 0.16 -25.92
CA TYR A 315 -3.66 0.38 -26.97
C TYR A 315 -3.03 1.19 -28.10
N ARG A 316 -3.25 0.74 -29.34
CA ARG A 316 -2.67 1.30 -30.57
C ARG A 316 -3.72 1.36 -31.68
N ASN A 317 -3.41 2.13 -32.72
CA ASN A 317 -4.20 2.24 -33.94
C ASN A 317 -5.71 2.39 -33.68
N ILE A 318 -6.06 3.30 -32.76
CA ILE A 318 -7.44 3.49 -32.34
C ILE A 318 -8.22 4.12 -33.49
N ARG A 319 -9.33 3.49 -33.85
CA ARG A 319 -10.18 3.87 -34.99
C ARG A 319 -11.62 3.94 -34.51
N LYS A 320 -12.35 4.99 -34.89
CA LYS A 320 -13.80 5.02 -34.68
C LYS A 320 -14.47 4.05 -35.64
N ASP A 321 -15.34 3.20 -35.10
CA ASP A 321 -16.26 2.44 -35.93
C ASP A 321 -17.35 3.41 -36.42
N ARG A 322 -17.52 3.52 -37.74
CA ARG A 322 -18.37 4.55 -38.38
C ARG A 322 -19.86 4.31 -38.14
#